data_AF-A0A2U8WN84-F1
#
_entry.id   AF-A0A2U8WN84-F1
#
_cell.length_a   1.000
_cell.length_b   1.000
_cell.length_c   1.000
_cell.angle_alpha   90.00
_cell.angle_beta   90.00
_cell.angle_gamma   90.00
#
_symmetry.space_group_name_H-M   'P 1'
#
loop_
_entity.id
_entity.type
_entity.pdbx_description
1 polymer ?
#
loop_
_entity_poly.entity_id
_entity_poly.type
_entity_poly.pdbx_seq_one_letter_code
_entity_poly.pdbx_strand_id
1 'polypeptide(L)'
;MIAQPEFAVPHGDVIGPNRDVLAAEREAHRLAAIDLLRGLQAACDLFAAALPPPTADRGGQSLEAQAAMLVAMDDYNRADAAVRTVLTSYGALLDVQGVA
;
A
#
# COMPACT_ATOMS: atom_id res chain seq x y z
N MET A 1 32.60 -22.75 -51.59
CA MET A 1 31.92 -23.50 -50.51
C MET A 1 32.40 -22.91 -49.18
N ILE A 2 31.53 -22.10 -48.55
CA ILE A 2 31.23 -21.94 -47.10
C ILE A 2 32.41 -21.66 -46.14
N ALA A 3 32.44 -20.65 -45.26
CA ALA A 3 31.55 -19.52 -44.93
C ALA A 3 32.37 -18.48 -44.14
N GLN A 4 32.06 -17.19 -44.32
CA GLN A 4 32.47 -16.14 -43.38
C GLN A 4 31.57 -16.23 -42.13
N PRO A 5 32.10 -16.14 -40.90
CA PRO A 5 31.25 -16.05 -39.73
C PRO A 5 30.53 -14.70 -39.75
N GLU A 6 29.23 -14.78 -39.99
CA GLU A 6 28.31 -13.65 -39.98
C GLU A 6 28.30 -13.02 -38.57
N PHE A 7 28.32 -11.69 -38.57
CA PHE A 7 28.28 -10.84 -37.40
C PHE A 7 27.14 -11.24 -36.45
N ALA A 8 27.48 -11.80 -35.29
CA ALA A 8 26.62 -11.74 -34.12
C ALA A 8 26.84 -10.39 -33.44
N VAL A 9 26.27 -9.32 -34.01
CA VAL A 9 26.03 -8.09 -33.25
C VAL A 9 25.09 -8.50 -32.10
N PRO A 10 25.46 -8.29 -30.83
CA PRO A 10 24.52 -8.52 -29.75
C PRO A 10 23.32 -7.60 -30.03
N HIS A 11 22.15 -8.22 -30.24
CA HIS A 11 20.88 -7.51 -30.28
C HIS A 11 20.88 -6.59 -29.07
N GLY A 12 20.83 -5.29 -29.34
CA GLY A 12 21.00 -4.26 -28.33
C GLY A 12 20.13 -4.58 -27.12
N ASP A 13 20.70 -4.40 -25.94
CA ASP A 13 19.93 -4.26 -24.71
C ASP A 13 18.99 -3.07 -24.93
N VAL A 14 17.79 -3.38 -25.40
CA VAL A 14 16.68 -2.44 -25.40
C VAL A 14 16.27 -2.35 -23.93
N ILE A 15 16.98 -1.53 -23.18
CA ILE A 15 16.40 -0.79 -22.06
C ILE A 15 15.40 0.17 -22.72
N GLY A 16 14.25 -0.38 -23.09
CA GLY A 16 13.20 0.38 -23.74
C GLY A 16 12.56 1.29 -22.70
N PRO A 17 12.11 2.50 -23.08
CA PRO A 17 11.46 3.46 -22.18
C PRO A 17 10.28 2.86 -21.39
N ASN A 18 9.66 1.79 -21.89
CA ASN A 18 8.61 1.06 -21.20
C ASN A 18 9.07 0.38 -19.90
N ARG A 19 10.32 -0.10 -19.81
CA ARG A 19 10.84 -0.66 -18.55
C ARG A 19 11.04 0.41 -17.49
N ASP A 20 11.47 1.59 -17.90
CA ASP A 20 11.66 2.72 -17.00
C ASP A 20 10.31 3.27 -16.50
N VAL A 21 9.30 3.33 -17.36
CA VAL A 21 7.92 3.71 -16.98
C VAL A 21 7.33 2.69 -16.01
N LEU A 22 7.45 1.39 -16.29
CA LEU A 22 6.93 0.34 -15.40
C LEU A 22 7.65 0.31 -14.05
N ALA A 23 8.96 0.60 -14.02
CA ALA A 23 9.73 0.73 -12.78
C ALA A 23 9.31 1.97 -11.98
N ALA A 24 9.10 3.10 -12.65
CA ALA A 24 8.63 4.34 -12.01
C ALA A 24 7.21 4.19 -11.44
N GLU A 25 6.30 3.56 -12.18
CA GLU A 25 4.94 3.25 -11.68
C GLU A 25 4.99 2.32 -10.47
N ARG A 26 5.82 1.26 -10.51
CA ARG A 26 6.00 0.35 -9.36
C ARG A 26 6.50 1.09 -8.12
N GLU A 27 7.46 1.99 -8.28
CA GLU A 27 8.01 2.79 -7.17
C GLU A 27 6.97 3.79 -6.62
N ALA A 28 6.22 4.46 -7.50
CA ALA A 28 5.14 5.35 -7.09
C ALA A 28 4.06 4.59 -6.29
N HIS A 29 3.66 3.40 -6.73
CA HIS A 29 2.72 2.55 -6.00
C HIS A 29 3.28 2.03 -4.67
N ARG A 30 4.58 1.71 -4.61
CA ARG A 30 5.25 1.32 -3.36
C ARG A 30 5.22 2.45 -2.33
N LEU A 31 5.54 3.68 -2.75
CA LEU A 31 5.50 4.86 -1.89
C LEU A 31 4.07 5.16 -1.41
N ALA A 32 3.09 5.09 -2.32
CA ALA A 32 1.68 5.26 -1.96
C ALA A 32 1.21 4.21 -0.93
N ALA A 33 1.64 2.95 -1.06
CA ALA A 33 1.34 1.90 -0.09
C ALA A 33 1.97 2.19 1.29
N ILE A 34 3.22 2.68 1.32
CA ILE A 34 3.90 3.06 2.57
C ILE A 34 3.17 4.22 3.27
N ASP A 35 2.81 5.26 2.54
CA ASP A 35 2.12 6.42 3.11
C ASP A 35 0.73 6.04 3.64
N LEU A 36 0.02 5.14 2.95
CA LEU A 36 -1.26 4.61 3.45
C LEU A 36 -1.08 3.74 4.70
N LEU A 37 -0.06 2.90 4.77
CA LEU A 37 0.24 2.12 5.99
C LEU A 37 0.56 3.02 7.19
N ARG A 38 1.26 4.14 6.96
CA ARG A 38 1.50 5.16 7.99
C ARG A 38 0.20 5.84 8.41
N GLY A 39 -0.68 6.17 7.47
CA GLY A 39 -2.01 6.71 7.76
C GLY A 39 -2.86 5.75 8.58
N LEU A 40 -2.84 4.45 8.26
CA LEU A 40 -3.53 3.41 9.03
C LEU A 40 -2.96 3.29 10.44
N GLN A 41 -1.63 3.32 10.61
CA GLN A 41 -1.02 3.32 11.94
C GLN A 41 -1.49 4.51 12.78
N ALA A 42 -1.52 5.71 12.19
CA ALA A 42 -2.03 6.89 12.89
C ALA A 42 -3.51 6.75 13.28
N ALA A 43 -4.34 6.14 12.42
CA ALA A 43 -5.74 5.85 12.75
C ALA A 43 -5.87 4.82 13.88
N CYS A 44 -5.03 3.78 13.89
CA CYS A 44 -4.95 2.81 15.00
C CYS A 44 -4.57 3.50 16.32
N ASP A 45 -3.60 4.41 16.29
CA ASP A 45 -3.15 5.14 17.48
C ASP A 45 -4.27 6.04 18.03
N LEU A 46 -5.01 6.71 17.15
CA LEU A 46 -6.19 7.51 17.52
C LEU A 46 -7.31 6.63 18.11
N PHE A 47 -7.58 5.48 17.50
CA PHE A 47 -8.56 4.53 18.01
C PHE A 47 -8.16 4.00 19.39
N ALA A 48 -6.90 3.62 19.57
CA ALA A 48 -6.38 3.16 20.85
C ALA A 48 -6.46 4.25 21.93
N ALA A 49 -6.21 5.51 21.58
CA ALA A 49 -6.36 6.64 22.48
C ALA A 49 -7.83 6.94 22.85
N ALA A 50 -8.77 6.61 21.96
CA ALA A 50 -10.20 6.76 22.19
C ALA A 50 -10.80 5.61 23.04
N LEU A 51 -10.11 4.46 23.13
CA LEU A 51 -10.57 3.35 23.96
C LEU A 51 -10.54 3.73 25.45
N PRO A 52 -11.57 3.35 26.22
CA PRO A 52 -11.57 3.55 27.66
C PRO A 52 -10.43 2.74 28.30
N PRO A 53 -9.84 3.21 29.42
CA PRO A 53 -8.87 2.42 30.15
C PRO A 53 -9.52 1.11 30.63
N PRO A 54 -8.77 0.00 30.71
CA PRO A 54 -9.31 -1.33 30.98
C PRO A 54 -9.98 -1.48 32.36
N THR A 55 -9.84 -0.49 33.24
CA THR A 55 -10.43 -0.43 34.58
C THR A 55 -11.61 0.54 34.69
N ALA A 56 -12.03 1.20 33.60
CA ALA A 56 -13.25 2.01 33.63
C ALA A 56 -14.44 1.07 33.85
N ASP A 57 -15.05 1.15 35.03
CA ASP A 57 -16.20 0.34 35.43
C ASP A 57 -17.25 0.28 34.30
N ARG A 58 -17.84 -0.91 34.11
CA ARG A 58 -18.77 -1.29 33.02
C ARG A 58 -20.05 -0.42 32.89
N GLY A 59 -20.16 0.69 33.61
CA GLY A 59 -21.27 1.63 33.51
C GLY A 59 -20.78 3.07 33.61
N GLY A 60 -20.48 3.70 32.47
CA GLY A 60 -20.29 5.14 32.44
C GLY A 60 -19.25 5.67 31.45
N GLN A 61 -19.22 5.19 30.21
CA GLN A 61 -18.63 6.04 29.16
C GLN A 61 -19.56 7.21 28.92
N SER A 62 -19.07 8.45 29.07
CA SER A 62 -19.82 9.64 28.71
C SER A 62 -20.24 9.59 27.24
N LEU A 63 -21.35 10.23 26.88
CA LEU A 63 -21.81 10.31 25.48
C LEU A 63 -20.72 10.89 24.56
N GLU A 64 -19.91 11.81 25.07
CA GLU A 64 -18.76 12.38 24.36
C GLU A 64 -17.67 11.34 24.07
N ALA A 65 -17.33 10.49 25.04
CA ALA A 65 -16.36 9.41 24.85
C ALA A 65 -16.87 8.35 23.84
N GLN A 66 -18.16 8.03 23.88
CA GLN A 66 -18.78 7.13 22.91
C GLN A 66 -18.76 7.71 21.49
N ALA A 67 -19.06 9.01 21.34
CA ALA A 67 -19.01 9.70 20.06
C ALA A 67 -17.57 9.74 19.49
N ALA A 68 -16.57 10.05 20.33
CA ALA A 68 -15.17 10.03 19.93
C ALA A 68 -14.71 8.63 19.47
N MET A 69 -15.16 7.59 20.16
CA MET A 69 -14.85 6.21 19.79
C MET A 69 -15.49 5.80 18.45
N LEU A 70 -16.73 6.23 18.17
CA LEU A 70 -17.38 5.99 16.88
C LEU A 70 -16.66 6.70 15.72
N VAL A 71 -16.23 7.95 15.91
CA VAL A 71 -15.46 8.70 14.91
C VAL A 71 -14.12 8.00 14.64
N ALA A 72 -13.39 7.62 15.69
CA ALA A 72 -12.12 6.93 15.53
C ALA A 72 -12.28 5.56 14.84
N MET A 73 -13.39 4.86 15.08
CA MET A 73 -13.70 3.60 14.40
C MET A 73 -14.02 3.79 12.92
N ASP A 74 -14.72 4.86 12.55
CA ASP A 74 -14.99 5.21 11.14
C ASP A 74 -13.69 5.56 10.39
N ASP A 75 -12.84 6.39 11.01
CA ASP A 75 -11.52 6.75 10.47
C ASP A 75 -10.63 5.52 10.26
N TYR A 76 -10.60 4.61 11.24
CA TYR A 76 -9.90 3.33 11.11
C TYR A 76 -10.43 2.49 9.94
N ASN A 77 -11.75 2.30 9.85
CA ASN A 77 -12.36 1.50 8.79
C ASN A 77 -12.08 2.09 7.40
N ARG A 78 -12.11 3.42 7.28
CA ARG A 78 -11.79 4.13 6.04
C ARG A 78 -10.32 3.96 5.66
N ALA A 79 -9.41 4.04 6.62
CA ALA A 79 -7.98 3.81 6.40
C ALA A 79 -7.69 2.35 6.01
N ASP A 80 -8.29 1.37 6.68
CA ASP A 80 -8.13 -0.06 6.36
C ASP A 80 -8.61 -0.37 4.94
N ALA A 81 -9.78 0.15 4.55
CA ALA A 81 -10.33 -0.04 3.20
C ALA A 81 -9.42 0.57 2.11
N ALA A 82 -8.86 1.75 2.35
CA ALA A 82 -7.92 2.39 1.43
C ALA A 82 -6.62 1.58 1.28
N VAL A 83 -6.04 1.12 2.40
CA VAL A 83 -4.85 0.26 2.40
C VAL A 83 -5.10 -1.02 1.62
N ARG A 84 -6.19 -1.74 1.88
CA ARG A 84 -6.52 -2.99 1.18
C ARG A 84 -6.67 -2.79 -0.33
N THR A 85 -7.31 -1.68 -0.74
CA THR A 85 -7.50 -1.36 -2.16
C THR A 85 -6.15 -1.16 -2.84
N VAL A 86 -5.24 -0.38 -2.24
CA VAL A 86 -3.93 -0.12 -2.83
C VAL A 86 -3.02 -1.34 -2.80
N LEU A 87 -3.01 -2.13 -1.73
CA LEU A 87 -2.25 -3.37 -1.68
C LEU A 87 -2.74 -4.38 -2.72
N THR A 88 -4.05 -4.47 -2.96
CA THR A 88 -4.63 -5.30 -4.03
C THR A 88 -4.18 -4.83 -5.41
N SER A 89 -4.25 -3.51 -5.67
CA SER A 89 -3.77 -2.93 -6.93
C SER A 89 -2.27 -3.11 -7.14
N TYR A 90 -1.47 -3.00 -6.07
CA TYR A 90 -0.03 -3.24 -6.11
C TYR A 90 0.28 -4.72 -6.39
N GLY A 91 -0.42 -5.66 -5.76
CA GLY A 91 -0.30 -7.09 -6.05
C GLY A 91 -0.62 -7.40 -7.51
N ALA A 92 -1.73 -6.85 -8.04
CA ALA A 92 -2.10 -7.01 -9.44
C ALA A 92 -1.03 -6.47 -10.40
N LEU A 93 -0.36 -5.35 -10.05
CA LEU A 93 0.75 -4.83 -10.84
C LEU A 93 1.97 -5.76 -10.83
N LEU A 94 2.29 -6.38 -9.69
CA LEU A 94 3.40 -7.35 -9.59
C LEU A 94 3.12 -8.60 -10.42
N ASP A 95 1.88 -9.10 -10.42
CA ASP A 95 1.44 -10.25 -11.23
C ASP A 95 1.57 -9.96 -12.73
N VAL A 96 1.12 -8.79 -13.20
CA VAL A 96 1.24 -8.37 -14.61
C VAL A 96 2.69 -8.26 -15.05
N GLN A 97 3.60 -7.91 -14.14
CA GLN A 97 5.04 -7.81 -14.42
C GLN A 97 5.76 -9.17 -14.34
N GLY A 98 5.08 -10.26 -13.95
CA GLY A 98 5.66 -11.60 -13.82
C GLY A 98 6.71 -11.71 -12.70
N VAL A 99 6.56 -10.90 -11.66
CA VAL A 99 7.50 -10.82 -10.52
C VAL A 99 7.01 -11.60 -9.29
N ALA A 100 5.77 -12.12 -9.34
CA ALA A 100 5.13 -12.86 -8.26
C ALA A 100 5.56 -14.34 -8.18
#